data_AF-A0A1G9JRH9-F1
#
_entry.id   AF-A0A1G9JRH9-F1
#
_cell.length_a   1.000
_cell.length_b   1.000
_cell.length_c   1.000
_cell.angle_alpha   90.00
_cell.angle_beta   90.00
_cell.angle_gamma   90.00
#
_symmetry.space_group_name_H-M   'P 1'
#
loop_
_entity.id
_entity.type
_entity.pdbx_description
1 polymer ?
#
loop_
_entity_poly.entity_id
_entity_poly.type
_entity_poly.pdbx_seq_one_letter_code
_entity_poly.pdbx_strand_id
1 'polypeptide(L)'
;MIKVRSFLIHIIRFATQLALSSVLFSGCAYFGNPINDAIELNNEKQYEQAVQQLNHVIESDASAVAKAQAFMLRGKSYINLHEYRYAYRDLQVAWKVSCDLYQNSPDYVLTPPNSTSNSSEPNPDSTPAAPFHPAHACVETIPLLIDELKPFTSDFAAIMATQDASAIIKKMFPELLKKKSQ
;
A
#
# COMPACT_ATOMS: atom_id res chain seq x y z
N MET A 1 -29.96 -45.14 41.59
CA MET A 1 -29.30 -45.31 40.28
C MET A 1 -29.72 -44.29 39.20
N ILE A 2 -30.88 -43.61 39.31
CA ILE A 2 -31.40 -42.69 38.27
C ILE A 2 -30.76 -41.28 38.31
N LYS A 3 -30.40 -40.77 39.50
CA LYS A 3 -29.78 -39.43 39.69
C LYS A 3 -28.42 -39.26 39.02
N VAL A 4 -27.62 -40.33 38.95
CA VAL A 4 -26.26 -40.31 38.36
C VAL A 4 -26.30 -40.15 36.84
N ARG A 5 -27.31 -40.74 36.17
CA ARG A 5 -27.49 -40.63 34.71
C ARG A 5 -27.91 -39.23 34.28
N SER A 6 -28.77 -38.56 35.05
CA SER A 6 -29.19 -37.18 34.76
C SER A 6 -28.04 -36.18 34.89
N PHE A 7 -27.18 -36.37 35.90
CA PHE A 7 -26.00 -35.53 36.13
C PHE A 7 -24.95 -35.70 35.01
N LEU A 8 -24.73 -36.93 34.55
CA LEU A 8 -23.81 -37.23 33.45
C LEU A 8 -24.26 -36.61 32.12
N ILE A 9 -25.57 -36.59 31.86
CA ILE A 9 -26.15 -35.94 30.65
C ILE A 9 -25.98 -34.42 30.70
N HIS A 10 -26.07 -33.80 31.87
CA HIS A 10 -25.84 -32.35 32.04
C HIS A 10 -24.37 -31.98 31.85
N ILE A 11 -23.44 -32.78 32.37
CA ILE A 11 -21.99 -32.56 32.18
C ILE A 11 -21.61 -32.67 30.69
N ILE A 12 -22.14 -33.67 29.98
CA ILE A 12 -21.89 -33.84 28.55
C ILE A 12 -22.45 -32.66 27.76
N ARG A 13 -23.67 -32.20 28.06
CA ARG A 13 -24.26 -31.02 27.39
C ARG A 13 -23.48 -29.74 27.65
N PHE A 14 -23.02 -29.54 28.88
CA PHE A 14 -22.21 -28.37 29.26
C PHE A 14 -20.84 -28.38 28.56
N ALA A 15 -20.19 -29.55 28.48
CA ALA A 15 -18.93 -29.73 27.76
C ALA A 15 -19.10 -29.49 26.24
N THR A 16 -20.20 -29.96 25.64
CA THR A 16 -20.48 -29.70 24.22
C THR A 16 -20.80 -28.23 23.94
N GLN A 17 -21.44 -27.51 24.87
CA GLN A 17 -21.68 -26.07 24.72
C GLN A 17 -20.39 -25.26 24.87
N LEU A 18 -19.52 -25.61 25.82
CA LEU A 18 -18.23 -24.93 26.03
C LEU A 18 -17.29 -25.09 24.81
N ALA A 19 -17.28 -26.28 24.20
CA ALA A 19 -16.51 -26.57 22.99
C ALA A 19 -17.09 -25.89 21.74
N LEU A 20 -18.41 -25.66 21.67
CA LEU A 20 -19.03 -24.92 20.57
C LEU A 20 -18.71 -23.42 20.67
N SER A 21 -18.62 -22.87 21.88
CA SER A 21 -18.27 -21.46 22.09
C SER A 21 -16.80 -21.15 21.78
N SER A 22 -15.85 -22.07 22.04
CA SER A 22 -14.42 -21.82 21.74
C SER A 22 -14.12 -21.77 20.24
N VAL A 23 -14.94 -22.42 19.40
CA VAL A 23 -14.81 -22.37 17.93
C VAL A 23 -15.35 -21.05 17.36
N LEU A 24 -16.24 -20.35 18.08
CA LEU A 24 -16.86 -19.10 17.60
C LEU A 24 -16.08 -17.83 17.95
N PHE A 25 -15.14 -17.87 18.91
CA PHE A 25 -14.38 -16.69 19.34
C PHE A 25 -13.00 -16.54 18.67
N SER A 26 -12.50 -17.53 17.93
CA SER A 26 -11.23 -17.42 17.19
C SER A 26 -11.37 -16.78 15.80
N GLY A 27 -12.58 -16.32 15.44
CA GLY A 27 -12.92 -15.88 14.08
C GLY A 27 -13.37 -14.44 13.95
N CYS A 28 -13.17 -13.58 14.95
CA CYS A 28 -13.22 -12.14 14.70
C CYS A 28 -11.95 -11.76 13.93
N ALA A 29 -11.93 -12.05 12.62
CA ALA A 29 -11.02 -11.37 11.72
C ALA A 29 -11.23 -9.89 11.97
N TYR A 30 -10.22 -9.27 12.55
CA TYR A 30 -10.15 -7.84 12.77
C TYR A 30 -10.39 -7.21 11.38
N PHE A 31 -11.58 -6.69 11.14
CA PHE A 31 -11.90 -5.91 9.94
C PHE A 31 -11.21 -4.53 10.08
N GLY A 32 -9.90 -4.55 10.28
CA GLY A 32 -9.04 -3.38 10.20
C GLY A 32 -9.04 -2.89 8.78
N ASN A 33 -8.99 -1.58 8.60
CA ASN A 33 -8.75 -1.03 7.28
C ASN A 33 -7.25 -1.26 6.97
N PRO A 34 -6.89 -2.12 6.00
CA PRO A 34 -5.50 -2.53 5.80
C PRO A 34 -4.57 -1.35 5.44
N ILE A 35 -5.12 -0.24 4.95
CA ILE A 35 -4.39 1.01 4.74
C ILE A 35 -4.04 1.68 6.07
N ASN A 36 -4.98 1.75 7.01
CA ASN A 36 -4.75 2.36 8.32
C ASN A 36 -3.73 1.55 9.12
N ASP A 37 -3.86 0.22 9.09
CA ASP A 37 -2.92 -0.68 9.73
C ASP A 37 -1.50 -0.49 9.14
N ALA A 38 -1.38 -0.35 7.82
CA ALA A 38 -0.10 -0.05 7.18
C ALA A 38 0.46 1.34 7.52
N ILE A 39 -0.38 2.34 7.78
CA ILE A 39 0.06 3.66 8.25
C ILE A 39 0.61 3.54 9.67
N GLU A 40 -0.07 2.82 10.55
CA GLU A 40 0.38 2.57 11.92
C GLU A 40 1.72 1.84 11.93
N LEU A 41 1.85 0.75 11.16
CA LEU A 41 3.11 0.02 11.01
C LEU A 41 4.26 0.90 10.49
N ASN A 42 3.98 1.81 9.54
CA ASN A 42 4.99 2.79 9.09
C ASN A 42 5.40 3.75 10.22
N ASN A 43 4.46 4.23 11.03
CA ASN A 43 4.76 5.10 12.17
C ASN A 43 5.59 4.37 13.25
N GLU A 44 5.33 3.08 13.44
CA GLU A 44 6.10 2.19 14.32
C GLU A 44 7.44 1.72 13.72
N LYS A 45 7.78 2.18 12.50
CA LYS A 45 8.98 1.78 11.75
C LYS A 45 9.04 0.29 11.40
N GLN A 46 7.89 -0.39 11.38
CA GLN A 46 7.74 -1.78 10.95
C GLN A 46 7.49 -1.84 9.44
N TYR A 47 8.45 -1.35 8.66
CA TYR A 47 8.26 -1.08 7.23
C TYR A 47 8.02 -2.34 6.39
N GLU A 48 8.65 -3.47 6.71
CA GLU A 48 8.46 -4.73 6.00
C GLU A 48 7.04 -5.28 6.19
N GLN A 49 6.49 -5.16 7.40
CA GLN A 49 5.11 -5.55 7.69
C GLN A 49 4.12 -4.62 6.99
N ALA A 50 4.40 -3.31 6.98
CA ALA A 50 3.61 -2.36 6.22
C ALA A 50 3.59 -2.72 4.73
N VAL A 51 4.75 -3.08 4.15
CA VAL A 51 4.85 -3.54 2.75
C VAL A 51 3.98 -4.77 2.50
N GLN A 52 3.99 -5.76 3.40
CA GLN A 52 3.15 -6.96 3.26
C GLN A 52 1.66 -6.63 3.28
N GLN A 53 1.21 -5.81 4.22
CA GLN A 53 -0.19 -5.36 4.28
C GLN A 53 -0.61 -4.63 3.00
N LEU A 54 0.26 -3.76 2.49
CA LEU A 54 -0.01 -2.98 1.29
C LEU A 54 0.00 -3.84 0.02
N ASN A 55 0.79 -4.91 -0.03
CA ASN A 55 0.74 -5.89 -1.12
C ASN A 55 -0.66 -6.50 -1.25
N HIS A 56 -1.26 -6.89 -0.12
CA HIS A 56 -2.61 -7.45 -0.11
C HIS A 56 -3.65 -6.47 -0.66
N VAL A 57 -3.55 -5.17 -0.32
CA VAL A 57 -4.46 -4.14 -0.88
C VAL A 57 -4.28 -4.02 -2.39
N ILE A 58 -3.03 -3.99 -2.87
CA ILE A 58 -2.71 -3.82 -4.29
C ILE A 58 -3.21 -5.00 -5.13
N GLU A 59 -3.08 -6.22 -4.61
CA GLU A 59 -3.46 -7.47 -5.29
C GLU A 59 -4.97 -7.79 -5.18
N SER A 60 -5.69 -7.15 -4.26
CA SER A 60 -7.13 -7.32 -4.08
C SER A 60 -7.97 -6.57 -5.12
N ASP A 61 -9.31 -6.70 -5.03
CA ASP A 61 -10.28 -5.91 -5.81
C ASP A 61 -10.55 -4.52 -5.22
N ALA A 62 -9.61 -3.97 -4.43
CA ALA A 62 -9.70 -2.62 -3.89
C ALA A 62 -9.89 -1.55 -4.97
N SER A 63 -10.55 -0.45 -4.61
CA SER A 63 -10.80 0.68 -5.51
C SER A 63 -9.49 1.28 -6.04
N ALA A 64 -9.55 1.96 -7.19
CA ALA A 64 -8.39 2.64 -7.76
C ALA A 64 -7.78 3.67 -6.79
N VAL A 65 -8.61 4.37 -6.01
CA VAL A 65 -8.15 5.31 -4.96
C VAL A 65 -7.37 4.57 -3.87
N ALA A 66 -7.92 3.46 -3.35
CA ALA A 66 -7.25 2.67 -2.32
C ALA A 66 -5.94 2.06 -2.84
N LYS A 67 -5.91 1.59 -4.10
CA LYS A 67 -4.69 1.09 -4.74
C LYS A 67 -3.65 2.20 -4.93
N ALA A 68 -4.06 3.40 -5.36
CA ALA A 68 -3.15 4.54 -5.50
C ALA A 68 -2.52 4.91 -4.15
N GLN A 69 -3.33 4.99 -3.10
CA GLN A 69 -2.84 5.20 -1.74
C GLN A 69 -1.90 4.08 -1.29
N ALA A 70 -2.24 2.81 -1.57
CA ALA A 70 -1.42 1.67 -1.20
C ALA A 70 -0.03 1.71 -1.87
N PHE A 71 0.03 2.00 -3.18
CA PHE A 71 1.30 2.17 -3.88
C PHE A 71 2.11 3.33 -3.30
N MET A 72 1.49 4.46 -2.99
CA MET A 72 2.19 5.60 -2.39
C MET A 72 2.78 5.24 -1.03
N LEU A 73 1.98 4.63 -0.15
CA LEU A 73 2.43 4.20 1.18
C LEU A 73 3.54 3.16 1.09
N ARG A 74 3.44 2.20 0.16
CA ARG A 74 4.44 1.15 -0.01
C ARG A 74 5.74 1.73 -0.54
N GLY A 75 5.63 2.71 -1.44
CA GLY A 75 6.75 3.53 -1.89
C GLY A 75 7.46 4.21 -0.72
N LYS A 76 6.72 4.86 0.19
CA LYS A 76 7.29 5.46 1.41
C LYS A 76 7.94 4.42 2.33
N SER A 77 7.34 3.25 2.51
CA SER A 77 7.96 2.17 3.27
C SER A 77 9.30 1.74 2.64
N TYR A 78 9.36 1.58 1.31
CA TYR A 78 10.60 1.27 0.61
C TYR A 78 11.66 2.39 0.71
N ILE A 79 11.26 3.67 0.74
CA ILE A 79 12.21 4.77 1.01
C ILE A 79 12.89 4.57 2.36
N ASN A 80 12.10 4.26 3.40
CA ASN A 80 12.62 4.05 4.75
C ASN A 80 13.46 2.77 4.87
N LEU A 81 13.22 1.77 4.01
CA LEU A 81 14.04 0.57 3.88
C LEU A 81 15.29 0.78 3.01
N HIS A 82 15.51 1.98 2.46
CA HIS A 82 16.57 2.28 1.49
C HIS A 82 16.47 1.47 0.18
N GLU A 83 15.29 0.95 -0.11
CA GLU A 83 14.96 0.15 -1.29
C GLU A 83 14.49 1.06 -2.44
N TYR A 84 15.34 2.03 -2.81
CA TYR A 84 14.96 3.18 -3.64
C TYR A 84 14.43 2.81 -5.04
N ARG A 85 14.88 1.69 -5.61
CA ARG A 85 14.38 1.20 -6.91
C ARG A 85 12.90 0.80 -6.80
N TYR A 86 12.52 0.11 -5.74
CA TYR A 86 11.14 -0.31 -5.51
C TYR A 86 10.27 0.88 -5.14
N ALA A 87 10.80 1.80 -4.31
CA ALA A 87 10.14 3.04 -3.97
C ALA A 87 9.78 3.87 -5.21
N TYR A 88 10.75 4.12 -6.09
CA TYR A 88 10.55 4.90 -7.31
C TYR A 88 9.48 4.30 -8.21
N ARG A 89 9.53 2.99 -8.45
CA ARG A 89 8.53 2.28 -9.26
C ARG A 89 7.12 2.45 -8.68
N ASP A 90 6.97 2.24 -7.38
CA ASP A 90 5.66 2.31 -6.73
C ASP A 90 5.11 3.75 -6.74
N LEU A 91 5.96 4.75 -6.50
CA LEU A 91 5.58 6.16 -6.59
C LEU A 91 5.18 6.56 -8.01
N GLN A 92 5.85 6.07 -9.05
CA GLN A 92 5.42 6.31 -10.44
C GLN A 92 4.04 5.75 -10.73
N VAL A 93 3.73 4.54 -10.24
CA VAL A 93 2.41 3.93 -10.40
C VAL A 93 1.36 4.73 -9.62
N ALA A 94 1.65 5.06 -8.36
CA ALA A 94 0.77 5.88 -7.53
C ALA A 94 0.48 7.23 -8.20
N TRP A 95 1.49 7.88 -8.76
CA TRP A 95 1.35 9.16 -9.46
C TRP A 95 0.43 9.03 -10.67
N LYS A 96 0.69 8.04 -11.53
CA LYS A 96 -0.11 7.79 -12.74
C LYS A 96 -1.58 7.57 -12.39
N VAL A 97 -1.87 6.70 -11.42
CA VAL A 97 -3.26 6.40 -11.01
C VAL A 97 -3.91 7.62 -10.35
N SER A 98 -3.18 8.35 -9.50
CA SER A 98 -3.72 9.54 -8.83
C SER A 98 -4.07 10.65 -9.81
N CYS A 99 -3.22 10.87 -10.83
CA CYS A 99 -3.47 11.86 -11.86
C CYS A 99 -4.60 11.45 -12.80
N ASP A 100 -4.70 10.16 -13.14
CA ASP A 100 -5.83 9.63 -13.91
C ASP A 100 -7.16 9.84 -13.16
N LEU A 101 -7.19 9.52 -11.86
CA LEU A 101 -8.34 9.79 -11.00
C LEU A 101 -8.67 11.29 -10.92
N TYR A 102 -7.66 12.14 -10.73
CA TYR A 102 -7.86 13.58 -10.66
C TYR A 102 -8.40 14.18 -11.96
N GLN A 103 -7.93 13.71 -13.12
CA GLN A 103 -8.34 14.23 -14.42
C GLN A 103 -9.74 13.74 -14.83
N ASN A 104 -10.10 12.51 -14.47
CA ASN A 104 -11.29 11.85 -14.99
C ASN A 104 -12.48 11.83 -14.01
N SER A 105 -12.28 12.18 -12.73
CA SER A 105 -13.36 12.20 -11.73
C SER A 105 -13.62 13.61 -11.18
N PRO A 106 -14.83 14.18 -11.37
CA PRO A 106 -15.17 15.52 -10.91
C PRO A 106 -15.20 15.65 -9.37
N ASP A 107 -15.32 14.53 -8.66
CA ASP A 107 -15.38 14.50 -7.18
C ASP A 107 -14.03 14.78 -6.50
N TYR A 108 -12.92 14.78 -7.26
CA TYR A 108 -11.57 15.00 -6.71
C TYR A 108 -10.96 16.34 -7.17
N VAL A 109 -11.75 17.28 -7.69
CA VAL A 109 -11.26 18.61 -8.06
C VAL A 109 -10.87 19.39 -6.79
N LEU A 110 -9.73 20.09 -6.83
CA LEU A 110 -9.30 20.99 -5.76
C LEU A 110 -10.31 22.14 -5.63
N THR A 111 -11.27 22.03 -4.71
CA THR A 111 -12.01 23.21 -4.28
C THR A 111 -11.08 24.08 -3.45
N PRO A 112 -10.92 25.38 -3.78
CA PRO A 112 -10.20 26.31 -2.91
C PRO A 112 -10.84 26.32 -1.52
N PRO A 113 -10.09 26.60 -0.44
CA PRO A 113 -10.59 26.54 0.93
C PRO A 113 -11.53 27.70 1.19
N ASN A 114 -12.78 27.57 0.74
CA ASN A 114 -13.90 28.33 1.28
C ASN A 114 -15.20 27.66 0.86
N SER A 115 -15.78 26.90 1.81
CA SER A 115 -17.20 26.91 2.18
C SER A 115 -17.58 25.54 2.78
N THR A 116 -17.71 25.54 4.10
CA THR A 116 -18.54 24.59 4.87
C THR A 116 -18.00 23.16 5.03
N SER A 117 -16.93 23.02 5.81
CA SER A 117 -16.95 22.00 6.87
C SER A 117 -16.92 22.72 8.21
N ASN A 118 -18.03 22.67 8.93
CA ASN A 118 -17.97 22.72 10.38
C ASN A 118 -17.29 21.41 10.81
N SER A 119 -15.96 21.35 10.70
CA SER A 119 -15.15 20.37 11.39
C SER A 119 -14.35 21.14 12.43
N SER A 120 -14.83 21.03 13.67
CA SER A 120 -14.03 21.16 14.87
C SER A 120 -12.61 20.67 14.57
N GLU A 121 -11.63 21.57 14.66
CA GLU A 121 -10.22 21.20 14.71
C GLU A 121 -10.03 20.14 15.81
N PRO A 122 -9.51 18.94 15.51
CA PRO A 122 -8.99 18.08 16.55
C PRO A 122 -7.56 18.53 16.87
N ASN A 123 -7.28 18.58 18.16
CA ASN A 123 -5.96 18.79 18.77
C ASN A 123 -4.80 18.12 18.01
N PRO A 124 -3.60 18.72 18.01
CA PRO A 124 -2.43 18.25 17.27
C PRO A 124 -1.78 16.97 17.83
N ASP A 125 -2.43 16.25 18.76
CA ASP A 125 -1.85 15.12 19.50
C ASP A 125 -2.60 13.79 19.30
N SER A 126 -3.51 13.72 18.32
CA SER A 126 -4.13 12.47 17.87
C SER A 126 -4.82 12.65 16.52
N THR A 127 -4.08 13.10 15.51
CA THR A 127 -4.64 13.29 14.16
C THR A 127 -4.68 11.94 13.44
N PRO A 128 -5.87 11.43 13.04
CA PRO A 128 -5.93 10.42 12.00
C PRO A 128 -5.20 10.98 10.79
N ALA A 129 -4.29 10.21 10.19
CA ALA A 129 -3.59 10.64 8.99
C ALA A 129 -4.60 11.19 7.99
N ALA A 130 -4.40 12.42 7.51
CA ALA A 130 -5.35 13.09 6.63
C ALA A 130 -5.70 12.16 5.46
N PRO A 131 -7.00 12.06 5.10
CA PRO A 131 -7.44 11.12 4.08
C PRO A 131 -6.74 11.39 2.75
N PHE A 132 -6.35 10.32 2.05
CA PHE A 132 -5.68 10.42 0.77
C PHE A 132 -6.57 11.10 -0.27
N HIS A 133 -6.09 12.21 -0.83
CA HIS A 133 -6.80 12.97 -1.87
C HIS A 133 -6.05 12.86 -3.21
N PRO A 134 -6.63 12.28 -4.26
CA PRO A 134 -5.94 12.04 -5.54
C PRO A 134 -5.33 13.30 -6.16
N ALA A 135 -6.02 14.45 -6.07
CA ALA A 135 -5.48 15.71 -6.59
C ALA A 135 -4.18 16.13 -5.89
N HIS A 136 -4.19 16.19 -4.55
CA HIS A 136 -3.01 16.56 -3.76
C HIS A 136 -1.86 15.56 -3.97
N ALA A 137 -2.19 14.27 -4.07
CA ALA A 137 -1.21 13.24 -4.39
C ALA A 137 -0.58 13.43 -5.78
N CYS A 138 -1.40 13.75 -6.80
CA CYS A 138 -0.95 13.96 -8.18
C CYS A 138 -0.09 15.22 -8.34
N VAL A 139 -0.53 16.35 -7.78
CA VAL A 139 0.07 17.68 -8.07
C VAL A 139 1.24 18.03 -7.15
N GLU A 140 1.26 17.47 -5.94
CA GLU A 140 2.19 17.92 -4.90
C GLU A 140 2.93 16.74 -4.25
N THR A 141 2.22 15.85 -3.55
CA THR A 141 2.88 14.87 -2.65
C THR A 141 3.80 13.91 -3.39
N ILE A 142 3.30 13.25 -4.45
CA ILE A 142 4.07 12.21 -5.13
C ILE A 142 5.21 12.81 -5.96
N PRO A 143 5.03 13.92 -6.71
CA PRO A 143 6.14 14.60 -7.37
C PRO A 143 7.28 14.98 -6.41
N LEU A 144 6.98 15.47 -5.20
CA LEU A 144 8.00 15.79 -4.19
C LEU A 144 8.77 14.54 -3.76
N LEU A 145 8.07 13.44 -3.44
CA LEU A 145 8.71 12.17 -3.07
C LEU A 145 9.59 11.60 -4.20
N ILE A 146 9.15 11.75 -5.46
CA ILE A 146 9.95 11.32 -6.62
C ILE A 146 11.19 12.21 -6.79
N ASP A 147 11.08 13.51 -6.52
CA ASP A 147 12.20 14.45 -6.60
C ASP A 147 13.29 14.13 -5.56
N GLU A 148 12.88 13.81 -4.33
CA GLU A 148 13.78 13.37 -3.25
C GLU A 148 14.57 12.10 -3.61
N LEU A 149 14.03 11.27 -4.50
CA LEU A 149 14.69 10.05 -4.98
C LEU A 149 15.69 10.29 -6.11
N LYS A 150 15.75 11.48 -6.72
CA LYS A 150 16.66 11.75 -7.85
C LYS A 150 18.13 11.45 -7.55
N PRO A 151 18.71 11.83 -6.39
CA PRO A 151 20.10 11.53 -6.08
C PRO A 151 20.39 10.02 -6.04
N PHE A 152 19.42 9.23 -5.61
CA PHE A 152 19.54 7.78 -5.47
C PHE A 152 19.19 7.02 -6.75
N THR A 153 18.47 7.65 -7.67
CA THR A 153 18.00 7.03 -8.93
C THR A 153 18.78 7.49 -10.16
N SER A 154 19.62 8.52 -10.05
CA SER A 154 20.43 9.06 -11.15
C SER A 154 21.37 8.03 -11.79
N ASP A 155 22.09 7.25 -10.98
CA ASP A 155 22.96 6.19 -11.50
C ASP A 155 22.15 5.08 -12.17
N PHE A 156 20.94 4.79 -11.66
CA PHE A 156 20.03 3.84 -12.28
C PHE A 156 19.50 4.35 -13.62
N ALA A 157 19.19 5.64 -13.75
CA ALA A 157 18.77 6.22 -15.03
C ALA A 157 19.89 6.11 -16.08
N ALA A 158 21.15 6.34 -15.68
CA ALA A 158 22.30 6.14 -16.56
C ALA A 158 22.47 4.66 -16.98
N ILE A 159 22.29 3.72 -16.04
CA ILE A 159 22.36 2.28 -16.30
C ILE A 159 21.20 1.81 -17.20
N MET A 160 19.97 2.28 -16.97
CA MET A 160 18.81 1.94 -17.80
C MET A 160 18.96 2.52 -19.21
N ALA A 161 19.37 3.78 -19.34
CA ALA A 161 19.62 4.40 -20.64
C ALA A 161 20.69 3.64 -21.45
N THR A 162 21.73 3.12 -20.78
CA THR A 162 22.75 2.30 -21.44
C THR A 162 22.24 0.89 -21.82
N GLN A 163 21.37 0.28 -21.01
CA GLN A 163 20.72 -0.99 -21.35
C GLN A 163 19.77 -0.83 -22.54
N ASP A 164 18.95 0.22 -22.55
CA ASP A 164 18.01 0.52 -23.65
C ASP A 164 18.78 0.83 -24.93
N ALA A 165 19.84 1.64 -24.84
CA ALA A 165 20.73 1.90 -25.98
C ALA A 165 21.39 0.62 -26.49
N SER A 166 21.85 -0.26 -25.59
CA SER A 166 22.44 -1.56 -25.94
C SER A 166 21.42 -2.48 -26.63
N ALA A 167 20.17 -2.51 -26.17
CA ALA A 167 19.08 -3.29 -26.78
C ALA A 167 18.75 -2.78 -28.19
N ILE A 168 18.71 -1.45 -28.37
CA ILE A 168 18.50 -0.80 -29.66
C ILE A 168 19.65 -1.11 -30.63
N ILE A 169 20.91 -0.98 -30.20
CA ILE A 169 22.08 -1.32 -31.02
C ILE A 169 22.07 -2.80 -31.40
N LYS A 170 21.75 -3.70 -30.47
CA LYS A 170 21.61 -5.14 -30.73
C LYS A 170 20.55 -5.44 -31.78
N LYS A 171 19.46 -4.67 -31.81
CA LYS A 171 18.39 -4.79 -32.80
C LYS A 171 18.79 -4.20 -34.15
N MET A 172 19.48 -3.06 -34.17
CA MET A 172 19.86 -2.36 -35.40
C MET A 172 21.11 -2.94 -36.08
N PHE A 173 22.01 -3.53 -35.30
CA PHE A 173 23.32 -4.01 -35.78
C PHE A 173 23.66 -5.40 -35.24
N PRO A 174 22.88 -6.44 -35.59
CA PRO A 174 23.07 -7.80 -35.07
C PRO A 174 24.42 -8.41 -35.48
N GLU A 175 25.02 -7.98 -36.59
CA GLU A 175 26.34 -8.42 -37.06
C GLU A 175 27.50 -7.99 -36.16
N LEU A 176 27.38 -6.88 -35.42
CA LEU A 176 28.42 -6.43 -34.48
C LEU A 176 28.61 -7.42 -33.32
N LEU A 177 27.60 -8.24 -33.02
CA LEU A 177 27.64 -9.23 -31.95
C LEU A 177 28.15 -10.61 -32.38
N LYS A 178 28.25 -10.88 -33.70
CA LYS A 178 28.70 -12.18 -34.22
C LYS A 178 30.23 -12.35 -34.20
N LYS A 179 31.00 -11.29 -34.03
CA LYS A 179 32.47 -11.29 -34.19
C LYS A 179 33.28 -11.63 -32.92
N LYS A 180 32.82 -12.61 -32.11
CA LYS A 180 33.53 -13.09 -30.90
C LYS A 180 33.82 -14.60 -30.89
N SER A 181 33.88 -15.25 -32.06
CA SER A 181 34.34 -16.63 -32.18
C SER A 181 35.43 -16.75 -33.24
N GLN A 182 36.64 -16.31 -32.88
CA GLN A 182 37.90 -16.72 -33.50
C GLN A 182 39.05 -16.42 -32.55
#